data_AF-A0A3Q1MDP1-F1
#
_entry.id   AF-A0A3Q1MDP1-F1
#
_cell.length_a   1.000
_cell.length_b   1.000
_cell.length_c   1.000
_cell.angle_alpha   90.00
_cell.angle_beta   90.00
_cell.angle_gamma   90.00
#
_symmetry.space_group_name_H-M   'P 1'
#
loop_
_entity.id
_entity.type
_entity.pdbx_description
1 polymer ?
#
loop_
_entity_poly.entity_id
_entity_poly.type
_entity_poly.pdbx_seq_one_letter_code
_entity_poly.pdbx_strand_id
1 'polypeptide(L)'
;MVSSLQKDMLAKDEQVQQLKQEVNQLKSENKEKDHQLEALNSRCSVLKEELKKEDAQKENLEAQEKELKLYKTQIHGMEKEVRKLREELKRSSTEQSLISKTLREKSKLEHFRSQVIKATYGRTKPFQDKPVSDQQLIEKITQVTEDNINFQQKKWTLPKESQLGLCRHEEVTDSVERLKKALDSCQACMKMSCCSNDLRKEVSLLQHLQVSPPVSGLQKVSLDILRLSLSWLEETEHLLQDVGIQFSSSNKGLSLYLKYLLEHYKKITSRTQELQIKISSSQETQQSLMQEKLREHLAEKEKLSEERLQQEEKLKARVQCLMEEKAALEESITQEKNRAKEALEEEQKRAQELEDRLTRQKKALEETISQEKSRAKEALEGQQSKVQELENRLTHQKEVLESSMAHEKRKAKEALETEKRKVQDLENHLTQQKEISESSIAYEKNKAKEAIEKEKKKVQDLENRITKQKEEMDLKMQKEDILNNKLNDALAMLEKAQKTKIAESLKAENLTMKLNETLAELETAKTKMIMMEERMQLQQHRVMALQEEQESQKHEFEKQIMEYKEQIKQHSQTIVSLEERLQKVTEHHRKIEGEIATLKDNDPERIY
;
A
#
# COMPACT_ATOMS: atom_id res chain seq x y z
N MET A 1 36.78 10.32 -43.31
CA MET A 1 36.04 9.13 -42.83
C MET A 1 36.57 8.64 -41.49
N VAL A 2 37.66 7.86 -41.40
CA VAL A 2 38.12 7.16 -40.18
C VAL A 2 38.03 8.00 -38.87
N SER A 3 38.61 9.20 -38.84
CA SER A 3 38.60 10.06 -37.64
C SER A 3 37.20 10.57 -37.21
N SER A 4 36.20 10.59 -38.09
CA SER A 4 34.81 10.89 -37.72
C SER A 4 34.19 9.69 -37.03
N LEU A 5 34.31 8.51 -37.65
CA LEU A 5 33.81 7.25 -37.12
C LEU A 5 34.36 6.96 -35.71
N GLN A 6 35.63 7.30 -35.44
CA GLN A 6 36.20 7.19 -34.09
C GLN A 6 35.53 8.12 -33.06
N LYS A 7 35.14 9.35 -33.44
CA LYS A 7 34.39 10.26 -32.54
C LYS A 7 32.96 9.77 -32.34
N ASP A 8 32.29 9.36 -33.42
CA ASP A 8 30.92 8.85 -33.38
C ASP A 8 30.81 7.55 -32.57
N MET A 9 31.88 6.73 -32.56
CA MET A 9 32.02 5.54 -31.73
C MET A 9 32.21 5.90 -30.25
N LEU A 10 33.14 6.81 -29.92
CA LEU A 10 33.33 7.26 -28.53
C LEU A 10 32.08 7.90 -27.93
N ALA A 11 31.37 8.74 -28.69
CA ALA A 11 30.11 9.34 -28.23
C ALA A 11 29.01 8.30 -27.99
N LYS A 12 28.98 7.21 -28.78
CA LYS A 12 28.10 6.06 -28.54
C LYS A 12 28.53 5.25 -27.32
N ASP A 13 29.83 5.06 -27.08
CA ASP A 13 30.34 4.37 -25.89
C ASP A 13 30.00 5.15 -24.60
N GLU A 14 30.12 6.48 -24.62
CA GLU A 14 29.68 7.36 -23.52
C GLU A 14 28.17 7.25 -23.29
N GLN A 15 27.36 7.32 -24.35
CA GLN A 15 25.90 7.15 -24.27
C GLN A 15 25.50 5.76 -23.75
N VAL A 16 26.21 4.71 -24.16
CA VAL A 16 26.01 3.34 -23.65
C VAL A 16 26.39 3.22 -22.17
N GLN A 17 27.45 3.89 -21.72
CA GLN A 17 27.76 3.94 -20.28
C GLN A 17 26.70 4.69 -19.48
N GLN A 18 26.20 5.82 -19.97
CA GLN A 18 25.15 6.61 -19.31
C GLN A 18 23.85 5.80 -19.18
N LEU A 19 23.38 5.19 -20.28
CA LEU A 19 22.21 4.30 -20.27
C LEU A 19 22.40 3.09 -19.35
N LYS A 20 23.63 2.57 -19.23
CA LYS A 20 23.95 1.46 -18.32
C LYS A 20 23.93 1.87 -16.84
N GLN A 21 24.27 3.12 -16.52
CA GLN A 21 24.08 3.68 -15.18
C GLN A 21 22.59 3.90 -14.86
N GLU A 22 21.83 4.47 -15.81
CA GLU A 22 20.39 4.71 -15.67
C GLU A 22 19.60 3.40 -15.49
N VAL A 23 19.91 2.36 -16.27
CA VAL A 23 19.33 1.01 -16.12
C VAL A 23 19.65 0.40 -14.75
N ASN A 24 20.85 0.63 -14.20
CA ASN A 24 21.19 0.15 -12.86
C ASN A 24 20.40 0.90 -11.77
N GLN A 25 20.28 2.23 -11.88
CA GLN A 25 19.47 3.07 -10.98
C GLN A 25 18.00 2.64 -10.97
N LEU A 26 17.40 2.48 -12.16
CA LEU A 26 16.03 2.00 -12.31
C LEU A 26 15.87 0.56 -11.78
N LYS A 27 16.90 -0.30 -11.89
CA LYS A 27 16.88 -1.65 -11.29
C LYS A 27 16.92 -1.62 -9.76
N SER A 28 17.68 -0.71 -9.14
CA SER A 28 17.62 -0.51 -7.67
C SER A 28 16.28 0.06 -7.21
N GLU A 29 15.71 1.01 -7.94
CA GLU A 29 14.40 1.58 -7.61
C GLU A 29 13.26 0.57 -7.76
N ASN A 30 13.29 -0.30 -8.78
CA ASN A 30 12.31 -1.38 -8.89
C ASN A 30 12.49 -2.41 -7.76
N LYS A 31 13.73 -2.81 -7.43
CA LYS A 31 14.00 -3.63 -6.23
C LYS A 31 13.34 -3.00 -4.99
N GLU A 32 13.51 -1.71 -4.76
CA GLU A 32 12.92 -1.04 -3.59
C GLU A 32 11.38 -0.98 -3.65
N LYS A 33 10.81 -0.63 -4.80
CA LYS A 33 9.34 -0.59 -5.02
C LYS A 33 8.71 -1.98 -4.83
N ASP A 34 9.38 -3.05 -5.24
CA ASP A 34 8.94 -4.44 -4.99
C ASP A 34 8.91 -4.76 -3.48
N HIS A 35 9.95 -4.38 -2.71
CA HIS A 35 9.96 -4.57 -1.26
C HIS A 35 8.87 -3.73 -0.55
N GLN A 36 8.65 -2.49 -1.00
CA GLN A 36 7.57 -1.64 -0.49
C GLN A 36 6.18 -2.24 -0.79
N LEU A 37 5.99 -2.85 -1.96
CA LEU A 37 4.76 -3.51 -2.39
C LEU A 37 4.51 -4.82 -1.63
N GLU A 38 5.54 -5.62 -1.35
CA GLU A 38 5.45 -6.81 -0.49
C GLU A 38 5.11 -6.42 0.96
N ALA A 39 5.75 -5.39 1.51
CA ALA A 39 5.41 -4.83 2.81
C ALA A 39 3.96 -4.31 2.85
N LEU A 40 3.47 -3.66 1.79
CA LEU A 40 2.07 -3.24 1.67
C LEU A 40 1.12 -4.44 1.65
N ASN A 41 1.41 -5.48 0.86
CA ASN A 41 0.62 -6.71 0.80
C ASN A 41 0.54 -7.42 2.17
N SER A 42 1.63 -7.40 2.96
CA SER A 42 1.63 -7.94 4.32
C SER A 42 0.66 -7.16 5.24
N ARG A 43 0.68 -5.82 5.16
CA ARG A 43 -0.23 -4.93 5.91
C ARG A 43 -1.69 -5.12 5.47
N CYS A 44 -1.96 -5.20 4.17
CA CYS A 44 -3.30 -5.49 3.65
C CYS A 44 -3.81 -6.86 4.08
N SER A 45 -2.93 -7.85 4.24
CA SER A 45 -3.29 -9.17 4.77
C SER A 45 -3.64 -9.12 6.26
N VAL A 46 -2.87 -8.38 7.07
CA VAL A 46 -3.18 -8.16 8.50
C VAL A 46 -4.53 -7.46 8.67
N LEU A 47 -4.74 -6.32 8.00
CA LEU A 47 -5.99 -5.55 8.04
C LEU A 47 -7.21 -6.39 7.62
N LYS A 48 -7.04 -7.32 6.67
CA LYS A 48 -8.09 -8.24 6.22
C LYS A 48 -8.47 -9.27 7.29
N GLU A 49 -7.52 -9.75 8.09
CA GLU A 49 -7.81 -10.63 9.24
C GLU A 49 -8.26 -9.87 10.49
N GLU A 50 -7.94 -8.57 10.61
CA GLU A 50 -8.50 -7.69 11.64
C GLU A 50 -9.97 -7.37 11.36
N LEU A 51 -10.32 -7.00 10.12
CA LEU A 51 -11.70 -6.75 9.71
C LEU A 51 -12.61 -7.97 9.95
N LYS A 52 -12.16 -9.18 9.61
CA LYS A 52 -12.87 -10.44 9.93
C LYS A 52 -13.12 -10.64 11.43
N LYS A 53 -12.17 -10.24 12.29
CA LYS A 53 -12.34 -10.33 13.75
C LYS A 53 -13.32 -9.28 14.26
N GLU A 54 -13.32 -8.09 13.68
CA GLU A 54 -14.29 -7.03 14.00
C GLU A 54 -15.72 -7.43 13.60
N ASP A 55 -15.92 -7.98 12.40
CA ASP A 55 -17.21 -8.55 11.98
C ASP A 55 -17.67 -9.68 12.93
N ALA A 56 -16.79 -10.61 13.30
CA ALA A 56 -17.13 -11.68 14.24
C ALA A 56 -17.41 -11.16 15.67
N GLN A 57 -16.74 -10.10 16.12
CA GLN A 57 -17.05 -9.44 17.39
C GLN A 57 -18.41 -8.73 17.34
N LYS A 58 -18.72 -8.09 16.22
CA LYS A 58 -20.01 -7.41 15.98
C LYS A 58 -21.18 -8.39 15.96
N GLU A 59 -21.05 -9.55 15.31
CA GLU A 59 -22.06 -10.61 15.36
C GLU A 59 -22.30 -11.13 16.80
N ASN A 60 -21.22 -11.31 17.58
CA ASN A 60 -21.30 -11.72 18.99
C ASN A 60 -21.99 -10.65 19.86
N LEU A 61 -21.67 -9.36 19.66
CA LEU A 61 -22.35 -8.25 20.34
C LEU A 61 -23.85 -8.19 19.98
N GLU A 62 -24.21 -8.42 18.72
CA GLU A 62 -25.62 -8.47 18.29
C GLU A 62 -26.37 -9.69 18.88
N ALA A 63 -25.68 -10.82 19.07
CA ALA A 63 -26.22 -11.97 19.78
C ALA A 63 -26.47 -11.67 21.28
N GLN A 64 -25.49 -11.08 21.97
CA GLN A 64 -25.65 -10.65 23.37
C GLN A 64 -26.77 -9.61 23.55
N GLU A 65 -26.93 -8.67 22.60
CA GLU A 65 -28.02 -7.70 22.67
C GLU A 65 -29.41 -8.36 22.54
N LYS A 66 -29.52 -9.43 21.73
CA LYS A 66 -30.76 -10.24 21.60
C LYS A 66 -31.07 -11.01 22.89
N GLU A 67 -30.07 -11.63 23.53
CA GLU A 67 -30.25 -12.28 24.84
C GLU A 67 -30.65 -11.27 25.91
N LEU A 68 -30.01 -10.11 25.98
CA LEU A 68 -30.31 -9.06 26.95
C LEU A 68 -31.75 -8.51 26.76
N LYS A 69 -32.21 -8.37 25.51
CA LYS A 69 -33.62 -8.06 25.18
C LYS A 69 -34.58 -9.15 25.66
N LEU A 70 -34.22 -10.43 25.54
CA LEU A 70 -35.02 -11.56 26.02
C LEU A 70 -35.12 -11.54 27.56
N TYR A 71 -34.00 -11.46 28.28
CA TYR A 71 -33.98 -11.38 29.74
C TYR A 71 -34.75 -10.17 30.28
N LYS A 72 -34.60 -9.00 29.65
CA LYS A 72 -35.36 -7.78 30.00
C LYS A 72 -36.87 -7.98 29.87
N THR A 73 -37.31 -8.71 28.84
CA THR A 73 -38.72 -9.07 28.62
C THR A 73 -39.22 -10.05 29.68
N GLN A 74 -38.41 -11.07 30.03
CA GLN A 74 -38.73 -12.05 31.06
C GLN A 74 -38.86 -11.41 32.45
N ILE A 75 -37.91 -10.56 32.83
CA ILE A 75 -37.92 -9.81 34.11
C ILE A 75 -39.20 -8.98 34.21
N HIS A 76 -39.58 -8.25 33.15
CA HIS A 76 -40.79 -7.44 33.17
C HIS A 76 -42.08 -8.27 33.30
N GLY A 77 -42.11 -9.49 32.75
CA GLY A 77 -43.17 -10.47 33.00
C GLY A 77 -43.26 -10.86 34.49
N MET A 78 -42.13 -11.21 35.09
CA MET A 78 -42.04 -11.59 36.51
C MET A 78 -42.42 -10.42 37.44
N GLU A 79 -41.99 -9.19 37.15
CA GLU A 79 -42.39 -7.98 37.89
C GLU A 79 -43.92 -7.79 37.92
N LYS A 80 -44.58 -8.03 36.78
CA LYS A 80 -46.03 -7.92 36.64
C LYS A 80 -46.76 -9.00 37.43
N GLU A 81 -46.24 -10.21 37.46
CA GLU A 81 -46.79 -11.33 38.24
C GLU A 81 -46.60 -11.12 39.76
N VAL A 82 -45.40 -10.73 40.20
CA VAL A 82 -45.12 -10.35 41.60
C VAL A 82 -46.03 -9.21 42.07
N ARG A 83 -46.34 -8.24 41.20
CA ARG A 83 -47.31 -7.16 41.50
C ARG A 83 -48.73 -7.71 41.73
N LYS A 84 -49.23 -8.58 40.84
CA LYS A 84 -50.53 -9.25 40.98
C LYS A 84 -50.62 -10.07 42.27
N LEU A 85 -49.59 -10.84 42.58
CA LEU A 85 -49.51 -11.64 43.82
C LEU A 85 -49.50 -10.78 45.09
N ARG A 86 -48.83 -9.62 45.08
CA ARG A 86 -48.89 -8.65 46.20
C ARG A 86 -50.30 -8.08 46.40
N GLU A 87 -51.03 -7.81 45.33
CA GLU A 87 -52.42 -7.32 45.40
C GLU A 87 -53.39 -8.40 45.91
N GLU A 88 -53.17 -9.67 45.53
CA GLU A 88 -53.94 -10.83 46.01
C GLU A 88 -53.67 -11.10 47.50
N LEU A 89 -52.41 -11.06 47.94
CA LEU A 89 -52.03 -11.17 49.35
C LEU A 89 -52.59 -10.02 50.20
N LYS A 90 -52.64 -8.80 49.66
CA LYS A 90 -53.24 -7.65 50.35
C LYS A 90 -54.76 -7.83 50.52
N ARG A 91 -55.46 -8.37 49.51
CA ARG A 91 -56.90 -8.69 49.58
C ARG A 91 -57.18 -9.77 50.62
N SER A 92 -56.48 -10.92 50.56
CA SER A 92 -56.69 -12.01 51.52
C SER A 92 -56.37 -11.60 52.97
N SER A 93 -55.36 -10.74 53.18
CA SER A 93 -55.07 -10.16 54.49
C SER A 93 -56.23 -9.30 55.03
N THR A 94 -56.87 -8.49 54.19
CA THR A 94 -58.08 -7.72 54.61
C THR A 94 -59.29 -8.62 54.86
N GLU A 95 -59.49 -9.68 54.09
CA GLU A 95 -60.55 -10.67 54.29
C GLU A 95 -60.34 -11.45 55.59
N GLN A 96 -59.12 -11.92 55.88
CA GLN A 96 -58.75 -12.60 57.11
C GLN A 96 -58.96 -11.70 58.35
N SER A 97 -58.68 -10.40 58.23
CA SER A 97 -58.95 -9.41 59.28
C SER A 97 -60.45 -9.28 59.57
N LEU A 98 -61.30 -9.24 58.54
CA LEU A 98 -62.75 -9.21 58.67
C LEU A 98 -63.28 -10.51 59.30
N ILE A 99 -62.86 -11.68 58.80
CA ILE A 99 -63.23 -13.00 59.34
C ILE A 99 -62.86 -13.11 60.83
N SER A 100 -61.70 -12.61 61.24
CA SER A 100 -61.26 -12.60 62.64
C SER A 100 -62.15 -11.74 63.55
N LYS A 101 -62.66 -10.59 63.05
CA LYS A 101 -63.63 -9.76 63.78
C LYS A 101 -64.97 -10.49 63.93
N THR A 102 -65.52 -11.01 62.84
CA THR A 102 -66.79 -11.74 62.83
C THR A 102 -66.76 -12.97 63.74
N LEU A 103 -65.65 -13.73 63.75
CA LEU A 103 -65.46 -14.85 64.69
C LEU A 103 -65.44 -14.38 66.15
N ARG A 104 -64.72 -13.30 66.46
CA ARG A 104 -64.64 -12.73 67.82
C ARG A 104 -66.02 -12.26 68.32
N GLU A 105 -66.84 -11.71 67.43
CA GLU A 105 -68.22 -11.29 67.74
C GLU A 105 -69.16 -12.48 67.91
N LYS A 106 -69.06 -13.49 67.04
CA LYS A 106 -69.78 -14.77 67.21
C LYS A 106 -69.47 -15.44 68.55
N SER A 107 -68.20 -15.54 68.94
CA SER A 107 -67.82 -16.14 70.23
C SER A 107 -68.32 -15.35 71.44
N LYS A 108 -68.44 -14.01 71.35
CA LYS A 108 -69.09 -13.19 72.38
C LYS A 108 -70.59 -13.50 72.49
N LEU A 109 -71.28 -13.60 71.35
CA LEU A 109 -72.71 -13.91 71.30
C LEU A 109 -73.00 -15.32 71.84
N GLU A 110 -72.18 -16.30 71.47
CA GLU A 110 -72.27 -17.69 71.94
C GLU A 110 -71.96 -17.81 73.44
N HIS A 111 -71.00 -17.04 73.95
CA HIS A 111 -70.74 -16.93 75.38
C HIS A 111 -71.91 -16.29 76.15
N PHE A 112 -72.48 -15.18 75.65
CA PHE A 112 -73.66 -14.54 76.22
C PHE A 112 -74.85 -15.51 76.27
N ARG A 113 -75.17 -16.17 75.14
CA ARG A 113 -76.20 -17.20 75.04
C ARG A 113 -75.99 -18.34 76.04
N SER A 114 -74.74 -18.77 76.24
CA SER A 114 -74.37 -19.80 77.22
C SER A 114 -74.59 -19.34 78.67
N GLN A 115 -74.32 -18.07 78.99
CA GLN A 115 -74.67 -17.50 80.31
C GLN A 115 -76.19 -17.45 80.52
N VAL A 116 -76.96 -17.02 79.51
CA VAL A 116 -78.42 -16.94 79.58
C VAL A 116 -79.04 -18.33 79.81
N ILE A 117 -78.62 -19.37 79.07
CA ILE A 117 -79.05 -20.76 79.29
C ILE A 117 -78.78 -21.21 80.74
N LYS A 118 -77.59 -20.91 81.26
CA LYS A 118 -77.19 -21.26 82.63
C LYS A 118 -78.00 -20.51 83.70
N ALA A 119 -78.43 -19.28 83.40
CA ALA A 119 -79.26 -18.48 84.31
C ALA A 119 -80.72 -18.95 84.34
N THR A 120 -81.28 -19.39 83.20
CA THR A 120 -82.71 -19.76 83.09
C THR A 120 -83.01 -21.22 83.39
N TYR A 121 -82.06 -22.13 83.16
CA TYR A 121 -82.21 -23.57 83.41
C TYR A 121 -81.31 -24.11 84.54
N GLY A 122 -80.44 -23.28 85.12
CA GLY A 122 -79.59 -23.64 86.25
C GLY A 122 -78.40 -24.54 85.88
N ARG A 123 -78.01 -25.45 86.78
CA ARG A 123 -76.83 -26.31 86.63
C ARG A 123 -77.11 -27.63 85.89
N THR A 124 -78.38 -27.96 85.65
CA THR A 124 -78.86 -29.16 84.96
C THR A 124 -79.12 -28.87 83.48
N LYS A 125 -78.51 -29.64 82.57
CA LYS A 125 -78.81 -29.55 81.12
C LYS A 125 -80.29 -29.90 80.87
N PRO A 126 -81.06 -29.11 80.10
CA PRO A 126 -82.48 -29.38 79.86
C PRO A 126 -82.77 -30.66 79.06
N PHE A 127 -81.94 -30.95 78.05
CA PHE A 127 -82.08 -32.10 77.14
C PHE A 127 -80.68 -32.63 76.78
N GLN A 128 -80.55 -33.94 76.51
CA GLN A 128 -79.26 -34.54 76.13
C GLN A 128 -78.87 -34.24 74.68
N ASP A 129 -79.81 -34.36 73.73
CA ASP A 129 -79.49 -34.47 72.29
C ASP A 129 -80.11 -33.40 71.37
N LYS A 130 -80.69 -32.31 71.91
CA LYS A 130 -81.16 -31.18 71.09
C LYS A 130 -80.74 -29.82 71.67
N PRO A 131 -80.15 -28.91 70.86
CA PRO A 131 -79.86 -27.56 71.29
C PRO A 131 -81.16 -26.77 71.49
N VAL A 132 -81.26 -26.03 72.60
CA VAL A 132 -82.38 -25.12 72.88
C VAL A 132 -82.45 -24.05 71.79
N SER A 133 -83.62 -23.83 71.20
CA SER A 133 -83.85 -22.76 70.23
C SER A 133 -83.90 -21.40 70.92
N ASP A 134 -83.46 -20.33 70.27
CA ASP A 134 -83.43 -18.99 70.86
C ASP A 134 -84.86 -18.48 71.18
N GLN A 135 -85.86 -18.95 70.42
CA GLN A 135 -87.29 -18.72 70.73
C GLN A 135 -87.70 -19.33 72.08
N GLN A 136 -87.28 -20.58 72.35
CA GLN A 136 -87.55 -21.29 73.62
C GLN A 136 -86.78 -20.66 74.78
N LEU A 137 -85.60 -20.09 74.50
CA LEU A 137 -84.81 -19.37 75.47
C LEU A 137 -85.54 -18.09 75.93
N ILE A 138 -86.07 -17.30 74.99
CA ILE A 138 -86.88 -16.11 75.27
C ILE A 138 -88.14 -16.47 76.05
N GLU A 139 -88.89 -17.47 75.60
CA GLU A 139 -90.10 -17.96 76.26
C GLU A 139 -89.83 -18.40 77.72
N LYS A 140 -88.70 -19.08 77.99
CA LYS A 140 -88.34 -19.47 79.35
C LYS A 140 -87.84 -18.31 80.22
N ILE A 141 -87.23 -17.25 79.66
CA ILE A 141 -86.92 -16.02 80.39
C ILE A 141 -88.21 -15.36 80.89
N THR A 142 -89.23 -15.26 80.03
CA THR A 142 -90.54 -14.70 80.39
C THR A 142 -91.17 -15.49 81.55
N GLN A 143 -91.28 -16.82 81.40
CA GLN A 143 -91.85 -17.68 82.45
C GLN A 143 -91.10 -17.57 83.79
N VAL A 144 -89.76 -17.59 83.81
CA VAL A 144 -88.98 -17.49 85.06
C VAL A 144 -89.15 -16.11 85.73
N THR A 145 -89.36 -15.06 84.95
CA THR A 145 -89.65 -13.72 85.46
C THR A 145 -91.03 -13.67 86.14
N GLU A 146 -92.03 -14.31 85.52
CA GLU A 146 -93.41 -14.38 86.00
C GLU A 146 -93.59 -15.32 87.21
N ASP A 147 -92.86 -16.46 87.22
CA ASP A 147 -92.75 -17.39 88.35
C ASP A 147 -92.15 -16.70 89.59
N ASN A 148 -91.11 -15.87 89.40
CA ASN A 148 -90.48 -15.12 90.49
C ASN A 148 -91.43 -14.07 91.11
N ILE A 149 -92.22 -13.37 90.30
CA ILE A 149 -93.25 -12.43 90.77
C ILE A 149 -94.29 -13.17 91.65
N ASN A 150 -94.75 -14.34 91.19
CA ASN A 150 -95.67 -15.20 91.96
C ASN A 150 -95.04 -15.76 93.26
N PHE A 151 -93.75 -16.11 93.24
CA PHE A 151 -93.04 -16.62 94.42
C PHE A 151 -92.91 -15.56 95.52
N GLN A 152 -92.62 -14.30 95.16
CA GLN A 152 -92.55 -13.20 96.13
C GLN A 152 -93.92 -12.93 96.80
N GLN A 153 -95.04 -13.12 96.09
CA GLN A 153 -96.37 -13.04 96.70
C GLN A 153 -96.60 -14.17 97.72
N LYS A 154 -96.31 -15.43 97.36
CA LYS A 154 -96.51 -16.58 98.26
C LYS A 154 -95.61 -16.61 99.49
N LYS A 155 -94.49 -15.88 99.49
CA LYS A 155 -93.54 -15.83 100.62
C LYS A 155 -94.08 -15.12 101.87
N TRP A 156 -95.16 -14.34 101.76
CA TRP A 156 -95.70 -13.56 102.89
C TRP A 156 -96.63 -14.34 103.85
N THR A 157 -96.99 -15.59 103.56
CA THR A 157 -97.95 -16.36 104.38
C THR A 157 -97.32 -17.52 105.17
N LEU A 158 -97.04 -17.24 106.46
CA LEU A 158 -96.77 -18.16 107.60
C LEU A 158 -95.55 -19.13 107.56
N PRO A 159 -94.86 -19.25 108.71
CA PRO A 159 -93.99 -20.40 109.01
C PRO A 159 -94.25 -21.04 110.40
N LYS A 160 -94.21 -22.39 110.51
CA LYS A 160 -93.70 -23.14 111.70
C LYS A 160 -93.70 -24.67 111.55
N GLU A 161 -93.16 -25.31 112.60
CA GLU A 161 -93.08 -26.75 112.90
C GLU A 161 -91.98 -27.58 112.19
N SER A 162 -91.45 -28.66 112.79
CA SER A 162 -91.83 -29.33 114.06
C SER A 162 -90.64 -29.82 114.90
N GLN A 163 -90.84 -30.04 116.20
CA GLN A 163 -89.84 -30.61 117.13
C GLN A 163 -90.35 -31.94 117.71
N LEU A 164 -89.84 -33.09 117.24
CA LEU A 164 -90.29 -34.41 117.72
C LEU A 164 -89.26 -35.55 117.54
N GLY A 165 -87.96 -35.23 117.39
CA GLY A 165 -86.93 -36.19 116.94
C GLY A 165 -85.87 -36.64 117.96
N LEU A 166 -85.76 -36.01 119.13
CA LEU A 166 -84.54 -36.02 119.94
C LEU A 166 -84.13 -37.39 120.52
N CYS A 167 -85.06 -38.22 120.99
CA CYS A 167 -84.72 -39.44 121.75
C CYS A 167 -84.14 -40.60 120.89
N ARG A 168 -84.41 -40.64 119.58
CA ARG A 168 -83.77 -41.62 118.67
C ARG A 168 -82.45 -41.13 118.06
N HIS A 169 -82.04 -39.91 118.40
CA HIS A 169 -80.90 -39.27 117.74
C HIS A 169 -79.55 -39.74 118.31
N GLU A 170 -79.51 -40.12 119.59
CA GLU A 170 -78.27 -40.25 120.37
C GLU A 170 -77.44 -41.50 120.01
N GLU A 171 -78.05 -42.69 119.95
CA GLU A 171 -77.40 -43.92 119.47
C GLU A 171 -76.95 -43.82 118.00
N VAL A 172 -77.73 -43.10 117.19
CA VAL A 172 -77.38 -42.84 115.78
C VAL A 172 -76.18 -41.91 115.71
N THR A 173 -76.08 -40.87 116.55
CA THR A 173 -74.90 -40.01 116.60
C THR A 173 -73.64 -40.72 117.10
N ASP A 174 -73.71 -41.55 118.14
CA ASP A 174 -72.55 -42.34 118.59
C ASP A 174 -72.07 -43.29 117.48
N SER A 175 -72.98 -44.04 116.86
CA SER A 175 -72.60 -44.97 115.79
C SER A 175 -72.10 -44.27 114.52
N VAL A 176 -72.61 -43.07 114.20
CA VAL A 176 -72.04 -42.18 113.17
C VAL A 176 -70.66 -41.66 113.57
N GLU A 177 -70.43 -41.27 114.82
CA GLU A 177 -69.14 -40.73 115.27
C GLU A 177 -68.05 -41.81 115.34
N ARG A 178 -68.41 -43.04 115.75
CA ARG A 178 -67.51 -44.20 115.68
C ARG A 178 -67.17 -44.58 114.24
N LEU A 179 -68.15 -44.57 113.32
CA LEU A 179 -67.90 -44.74 111.89
C LEU A 179 -66.98 -43.63 111.35
N LYS A 180 -67.25 -42.37 111.71
CA LYS A 180 -66.44 -41.22 111.31
C LYS A 180 -64.99 -41.36 111.76
N LYS A 181 -64.73 -41.73 113.02
CA LYS A 181 -63.36 -41.92 113.55
C LYS A 181 -62.59 -43.00 112.79
N ALA A 182 -63.24 -44.09 112.39
CA ALA A 182 -62.63 -45.11 111.53
C ALA A 182 -62.33 -44.58 110.11
N LEU A 183 -63.25 -43.81 109.51
CA LEU A 183 -63.04 -43.18 108.20
C LEU A 183 -61.97 -42.09 108.21
N ASP A 184 -61.87 -41.32 109.30
CA ASP A 184 -60.80 -40.33 109.52
C ASP A 184 -59.43 -41.04 109.60
N SER A 185 -59.35 -42.26 110.16
CA SER A 185 -58.15 -43.11 110.15
C SER A 185 -57.79 -43.58 108.74
N CYS A 186 -58.76 -44.12 107.98
CA CYS A 186 -58.56 -44.47 106.56
C CYS A 186 -58.08 -43.26 105.74
N GLN A 187 -58.67 -42.08 105.97
CA GLN A 187 -58.31 -40.85 105.25
C GLN A 187 -56.92 -40.33 105.67
N ALA A 188 -56.54 -40.46 106.94
CA ALA A 188 -55.19 -40.13 107.41
C ALA A 188 -54.15 -41.06 106.76
N CYS A 189 -54.43 -42.35 106.66
CA CYS A 189 -53.62 -43.34 105.95
C CYS A 189 -53.39 -42.92 104.48
N MET A 190 -54.47 -42.62 103.74
CA MET A 190 -54.38 -42.16 102.34
C MET A 190 -53.65 -40.82 102.15
N LYS A 191 -53.73 -39.90 103.13
CA LYS A 191 -52.99 -38.62 103.12
C LYS A 191 -51.50 -38.81 103.42
N MET A 192 -51.16 -39.77 104.28
CA MET A 192 -49.80 -40.00 104.81
C MET A 192 -49.06 -41.13 104.07
N SER A 193 -49.16 -41.15 102.73
CA SER A 193 -48.41 -42.06 101.85
C SER A 193 -48.50 -43.55 102.27
N CYS A 194 -49.73 -44.06 102.36
CA CYS A 194 -49.99 -45.48 102.56
C CYS A 194 -49.42 -46.35 101.44
N CYS A 195 -48.94 -47.55 101.77
CA CYS A 195 -48.92 -48.66 100.83
C CYS A 195 -50.26 -49.41 100.85
N SER A 196 -50.51 -50.24 99.83
CA SER A 196 -51.70 -51.12 99.78
C SER A 196 -51.93 -51.88 101.08
N ASN A 197 -50.87 -52.46 101.65
CA ASN A 197 -50.94 -53.25 102.88
C ASN A 197 -51.40 -52.44 104.12
N ASP A 198 -51.16 -51.13 104.16
CA ASP A 198 -51.61 -50.28 105.28
C ASP A 198 -53.07 -49.86 105.12
N LEU A 199 -53.47 -49.46 103.91
CA LEU A 199 -54.87 -49.17 103.62
C LEU A 199 -55.74 -50.45 103.78
N ARG A 200 -55.23 -51.63 103.42
CA ARG A 200 -55.90 -52.92 103.62
C ARG A 200 -56.14 -53.25 105.10
N LYS A 201 -55.25 -52.84 106.03
CA LYS A 201 -55.45 -52.96 107.49
C LYS A 201 -56.60 -52.07 107.95
N GLU A 202 -56.57 -50.79 107.60
CA GLU A 202 -57.60 -49.82 108.01
C GLU A 202 -58.98 -50.18 107.44
N VAL A 203 -59.06 -50.62 106.18
CA VAL A 203 -60.30 -51.14 105.58
C VAL A 203 -60.78 -52.40 106.29
N SER A 204 -59.88 -53.27 106.76
CA SER A 204 -60.25 -54.45 107.55
C SER A 204 -60.78 -54.07 108.93
N LEU A 205 -60.24 -53.04 109.59
CA LEU A 205 -60.78 -52.52 110.85
C LEU A 205 -62.17 -51.91 110.66
N LEU A 206 -62.34 -51.09 109.61
CA LEU A 206 -63.64 -50.51 109.23
C LEU A 206 -64.69 -51.58 108.92
N GLN A 207 -64.30 -52.73 108.36
CA GLN A 207 -65.20 -53.83 108.02
C GLN A 207 -65.76 -54.56 109.26
N HIS A 208 -65.03 -54.59 110.38
CA HIS A 208 -65.44 -55.27 111.61
C HIS A 208 -66.06 -54.33 112.66
N LEU A 209 -66.17 -53.03 112.37
CA LEU A 209 -66.81 -52.05 113.23
C LEU A 209 -68.32 -52.29 113.35
N GLN A 210 -68.84 -52.43 114.57
CA GLN A 210 -70.29 -52.55 114.81
C GLN A 210 -70.96 -51.16 114.81
N VAL A 211 -71.91 -50.95 113.89
CA VAL A 211 -72.71 -49.71 113.78
C VAL A 211 -74.21 -50.02 113.89
N SER A 212 -75.04 -49.00 114.18
CA SER A 212 -76.49 -49.16 114.25
C SER A 212 -77.09 -49.46 112.87
N PRO A 213 -78.28 -50.10 112.78
CA PRO A 213 -78.89 -50.46 111.49
C PRO A 213 -79.04 -49.28 110.50
N PRO A 214 -79.43 -48.05 110.90
CA PRO A 214 -79.48 -46.89 110.00
C PRO A 214 -78.11 -46.50 109.40
N VAL A 215 -77.02 -46.78 110.10
CA VAL A 215 -75.64 -46.38 109.74
C VAL A 215 -74.93 -47.46 108.91
N SER A 216 -75.39 -48.71 108.97
CA SER A 216 -74.82 -49.85 108.22
C SER A 216 -74.70 -49.62 106.70
N GLY A 217 -75.68 -48.94 106.10
CA GLY A 217 -75.63 -48.59 104.67
C GLY A 217 -74.49 -47.62 104.33
N LEU A 218 -74.21 -46.65 105.20
CA LEU A 218 -73.11 -45.70 105.03
C LEU A 218 -71.74 -46.37 105.23
N GLN A 219 -71.64 -47.28 106.21
CA GLN A 219 -70.44 -48.12 106.39
C GLN A 219 -70.17 -48.96 105.12
N LYS A 220 -71.18 -49.62 104.56
CA LYS A 220 -71.03 -50.41 103.33
C LYS A 220 -70.57 -49.57 102.15
N VAL A 221 -71.24 -48.45 101.86
CA VAL A 221 -70.84 -47.55 100.75
C VAL A 221 -69.40 -47.03 100.94
N SER A 222 -69.02 -46.71 102.18
CA SER A 222 -67.65 -46.27 102.49
C SER A 222 -66.61 -47.38 102.28
N LEU A 223 -66.92 -48.61 102.69
CA LEU A 223 -66.08 -49.79 102.43
C LEU A 223 -65.93 -50.06 100.93
N ASP A 224 -66.99 -49.96 100.14
CA ASP A 224 -66.93 -50.22 98.70
C ASP A 224 -66.12 -49.14 97.96
N ILE A 225 -66.19 -47.86 98.38
CA ILE A 225 -65.32 -46.77 97.89
C ILE A 225 -63.86 -46.99 98.27
N LEU A 226 -63.58 -47.40 99.52
CA LEU A 226 -62.21 -47.64 99.99
C LEU A 226 -61.60 -48.91 99.39
N ARG A 227 -62.39 -49.95 99.10
CA ARG A 227 -61.97 -51.13 98.35
C ARG A 227 -61.58 -50.80 96.91
N LEU A 228 -62.35 -49.97 96.22
CA LEU A 228 -61.98 -49.45 94.90
C LEU A 228 -60.69 -48.61 94.98
N SER A 229 -60.57 -47.76 95.99
CA SER A 229 -59.36 -46.96 96.21
C SER A 229 -58.12 -47.83 96.48
N LEU A 230 -58.31 -48.95 97.20
CA LEU A 230 -57.29 -49.95 97.47
C LEU A 230 -56.90 -50.74 96.21
N SER A 231 -57.86 -51.17 95.38
CA SER A 231 -57.52 -51.92 94.15
C SER A 231 -56.75 -51.08 93.15
N TRP A 232 -57.09 -49.79 92.99
CA TRP A 232 -56.29 -48.85 92.18
C TRP A 232 -54.87 -48.66 92.74
N LEU A 233 -54.69 -48.67 94.06
CA LEU A 233 -53.37 -48.59 94.70
C LEU A 233 -52.57 -49.88 94.49
N GLU A 234 -53.19 -51.04 94.66
CA GLU A 234 -52.59 -52.37 94.43
C GLU A 234 -52.16 -52.56 92.96
N GLU A 235 -53.01 -52.18 92.01
CA GLU A 235 -52.72 -52.24 90.57
C GLU A 235 -51.61 -51.25 90.16
N THR A 236 -51.59 -50.05 90.77
CA THR A 236 -50.51 -49.07 90.55
C THR A 236 -49.17 -49.53 91.15
N GLU A 237 -49.17 -50.14 92.33
CA GLU A 237 -47.99 -50.76 92.93
C GLU A 237 -47.47 -51.91 92.06
N HIS A 238 -48.35 -52.74 91.49
CA HIS A 238 -47.98 -53.84 90.61
C HIS A 238 -47.39 -53.37 89.27
N LEU A 239 -48.04 -52.42 88.58
CA LEU A 239 -47.54 -51.85 87.32
C LEU A 239 -46.16 -51.18 87.46
N LEU A 240 -45.90 -50.53 88.61
CA LEU A 240 -44.60 -49.94 88.88
C LEU A 240 -43.55 -51.01 89.26
N GLN A 241 -43.95 -52.10 89.92
CA GLN A 241 -43.10 -53.27 90.15
C GLN A 241 -42.68 -53.94 88.82
N ASP A 242 -43.57 -54.06 87.83
CA ASP A 242 -43.26 -54.60 86.50
C ASP A 242 -42.27 -53.73 85.71
N VAL A 243 -42.29 -52.40 85.94
CA VAL A 243 -41.28 -51.45 85.46
C VAL A 243 -39.95 -51.54 86.25
N GLY A 244 -39.83 -52.51 87.16
CA GLY A 244 -38.63 -52.79 87.95
C GLY A 244 -38.51 -52.01 89.26
N ILE A 245 -39.54 -51.26 89.65
CA ILE A 245 -39.51 -50.40 90.85
C ILE A 245 -39.90 -51.23 92.08
N GLN A 246 -38.89 -51.78 92.74
CA GLN A 246 -39.03 -52.54 93.99
C GLN A 246 -39.53 -51.63 95.13
N PHE A 247 -40.79 -51.78 95.53
CA PHE A 247 -41.32 -51.14 96.73
C PHE A 247 -40.81 -51.85 97.99
N SER A 248 -39.74 -51.31 98.56
CA SER A 248 -39.43 -51.54 99.98
C SER A 248 -40.65 -51.21 100.83
N SER A 249 -40.93 -52.01 101.87
CA SER A 249 -42.07 -51.85 102.80
C SER A 249 -41.99 -50.62 103.73
N SER A 250 -41.34 -49.54 103.28
CA SER A 250 -41.24 -48.25 103.94
C SER A 250 -42.05 -47.20 103.17
N ASN A 251 -42.78 -46.37 103.92
CA ASN A 251 -43.74 -45.34 103.48
C ASN A 251 -43.12 -44.16 102.70
N LYS A 252 -42.08 -44.39 101.89
CA LYS A 252 -41.28 -43.38 101.19
C LYS A 252 -41.05 -43.68 99.69
N GLY A 253 -41.30 -44.91 99.23
CA GLY A 253 -40.95 -45.37 97.88
C GLY A 253 -41.47 -44.47 96.74
N LEU A 254 -42.79 -44.33 96.62
CA LEU A 254 -43.43 -43.50 95.58
C LEU A 254 -42.98 -42.03 95.64
N SER A 255 -42.81 -41.47 96.84
CA SER A 255 -42.41 -40.06 97.02
C SER A 255 -40.99 -39.80 96.51
N LEU A 256 -40.05 -40.71 96.75
CA LEU A 256 -38.68 -40.62 96.25
C LEU A 256 -38.63 -40.73 94.71
N TYR A 257 -39.42 -41.63 94.13
CA TYR A 257 -39.50 -41.79 92.67
C TYR A 257 -40.07 -40.55 91.97
N LEU A 258 -41.17 -39.98 92.49
CA LEU A 258 -41.76 -38.73 91.96
C LEU A 258 -40.77 -37.55 92.06
N LYS A 259 -39.98 -37.47 93.13
CA LYS A 259 -38.93 -36.46 93.28
C LYS A 259 -37.80 -36.64 92.26
N TYR A 260 -37.38 -37.89 91.98
CA TYR A 260 -36.40 -38.19 90.94
C TYR A 260 -36.90 -37.83 89.54
N LEU A 261 -38.14 -38.20 89.21
CA LEU A 261 -38.78 -37.88 87.92
C LEU A 261 -38.87 -36.36 87.69
N LEU A 262 -39.24 -35.59 88.73
CA LEU A 262 -39.28 -34.12 88.67
C LEU A 262 -37.89 -33.52 88.41
N GLU A 263 -36.83 -34.06 89.03
CA GLU A 263 -35.47 -33.59 88.81
C GLU A 263 -34.96 -33.93 87.40
N HIS A 264 -35.30 -35.12 86.89
CA HIS A 264 -35.00 -35.51 85.52
C HIS A 264 -35.74 -34.63 84.50
N TYR A 265 -37.00 -34.27 84.76
CA TYR A 265 -37.76 -33.34 83.93
C TYR A 265 -37.07 -31.97 83.84
N LYS A 266 -36.70 -31.34 84.96
CA LYS A 266 -35.94 -30.07 84.96
C LYS A 266 -34.65 -30.15 84.12
N LYS A 267 -33.93 -31.27 84.21
CA LYS A 267 -32.69 -31.52 83.47
C LYS A 267 -32.91 -31.71 81.96
N ILE A 268 -34.08 -32.20 81.55
CA ILE A 268 -34.52 -32.16 80.15
C ILE A 268 -34.86 -30.73 79.75
N THR A 269 -35.70 -30.02 80.51
CA THR A 269 -36.15 -28.66 80.20
C THR A 269 -34.98 -27.69 80.00
N SER A 270 -33.99 -27.71 80.90
CA SER A 270 -32.77 -26.88 80.78
C SER A 270 -31.96 -27.19 79.52
N ARG A 271 -31.74 -28.48 79.21
CA ARG A 271 -31.09 -28.90 77.95
C ARG A 271 -31.86 -28.47 76.70
N THR A 272 -33.19 -28.54 76.73
CA THR A 272 -34.03 -28.04 75.62
C THR A 272 -33.88 -26.52 75.46
N GLN A 273 -33.81 -25.76 76.57
CA GLN A 273 -33.56 -24.32 76.53
C GLN A 273 -32.16 -23.97 76.01
N GLU A 274 -31.11 -24.67 76.46
CA GLU A 274 -29.74 -24.51 75.94
C GLU A 274 -29.66 -24.77 74.42
N LEU A 275 -30.33 -25.82 73.94
CA LEU A 275 -30.39 -26.14 72.52
C LEU A 275 -31.18 -25.09 71.73
N GLN A 276 -32.29 -24.59 72.28
CA GLN A 276 -33.07 -23.52 71.66
C GLN A 276 -32.24 -22.23 71.50
N ILE A 277 -31.47 -21.85 72.53
CA ILE A 277 -30.57 -20.68 72.49
C ILE A 277 -29.45 -20.88 71.45
N LYS A 278 -28.86 -22.09 71.38
CA LYS A 278 -27.85 -22.43 70.37
C LYS A 278 -28.41 -22.38 68.94
N ILE A 279 -29.64 -22.84 68.72
CA ILE A 279 -30.31 -22.75 67.42
C ILE A 279 -30.55 -21.28 67.04
N SER A 280 -31.11 -20.47 67.95
CA SER A 280 -31.35 -19.04 67.68
C SER A 280 -30.04 -18.29 67.38
N SER A 281 -28.99 -18.45 68.20
CA SER A 281 -27.70 -17.79 67.95
C SER A 281 -27.00 -18.27 66.67
N SER A 282 -27.15 -19.55 66.30
CA SER A 282 -26.67 -20.06 65.00
C SER A 282 -27.45 -19.50 63.81
N GLN A 283 -28.76 -19.26 63.98
CA GLN A 283 -29.61 -18.68 62.95
C GLN A 283 -29.35 -17.17 62.79
N GLU A 284 -29.17 -16.44 63.89
CA GLU A 284 -28.81 -15.01 63.92
C GLU A 284 -27.43 -14.76 63.29
N THR A 285 -26.43 -15.59 63.57
CA THR A 285 -25.10 -15.49 62.95
C THR A 285 -25.12 -15.84 61.46
N GLN A 286 -25.86 -16.88 61.06
CA GLN A 286 -26.04 -17.20 59.63
C GLN A 286 -26.78 -16.09 58.87
N GLN A 287 -27.80 -15.48 59.48
CA GLN A 287 -28.53 -14.35 58.91
C GLN A 287 -27.64 -13.10 58.81
N SER A 288 -26.83 -12.83 59.84
CA SER A 288 -25.87 -11.71 59.84
C SER A 288 -24.84 -11.86 58.72
N LEU A 289 -24.24 -13.05 58.57
CA LEU A 289 -23.29 -13.36 57.49
C LEU A 289 -23.92 -13.22 56.10
N MET A 290 -25.18 -13.63 55.93
CA MET A 290 -25.90 -13.46 54.66
C MET A 290 -26.17 -11.97 54.35
N GLN A 291 -26.53 -11.19 55.37
CA GLN A 291 -26.78 -9.75 55.23
C GLN A 291 -25.49 -8.95 55.01
N GLU A 292 -24.37 -9.40 55.58
CA GLU A 292 -23.03 -8.86 55.38
C GLU A 292 -22.56 -9.09 53.94
N LYS A 293 -22.59 -10.34 53.44
CA LYS A 293 -22.26 -10.64 52.03
C LYS A 293 -23.13 -9.89 51.02
N LEU A 294 -24.42 -9.68 51.35
CA LEU A 294 -25.29 -8.87 50.51
C LEU A 294 -24.85 -7.39 50.48
N ARG A 295 -24.35 -6.84 51.59
CA ARG A 295 -23.76 -5.50 51.65
C ARG A 295 -22.43 -5.42 50.88
N GLU A 296 -21.57 -6.43 51.03
CA GLU A 296 -20.29 -6.51 50.30
C GLU A 296 -20.51 -6.48 48.78
N HIS A 297 -21.37 -7.36 48.25
CA HIS A 297 -21.67 -7.38 46.81
C HIS A 297 -22.39 -6.12 46.30
N LEU A 298 -23.15 -5.41 47.15
CA LEU A 298 -23.71 -4.11 46.79
C LEU A 298 -22.62 -3.04 46.68
N ALA A 299 -21.70 -2.95 47.63
CA ALA A 299 -20.59 -2.00 47.61
C ALA A 299 -19.58 -2.30 46.48
N GLU A 300 -19.29 -3.58 46.22
CA GLU A 300 -18.46 -4.03 45.10
C GLU A 300 -19.09 -3.64 43.74
N LYS A 301 -20.40 -3.84 43.59
CA LYS A 301 -21.16 -3.43 42.40
C LYS A 301 -21.18 -1.90 42.22
N GLU A 302 -21.34 -1.16 43.32
CA GLU A 302 -21.33 0.31 43.32
C GLU A 302 -19.97 0.83 42.86
N LYS A 303 -18.87 0.36 43.47
CA LYS A 303 -17.49 0.65 43.08
C LYS A 303 -17.20 0.31 41.61
N LEU A 304 -17.62 -0.87 41.13
CA LEU A 304 -17.48 -1.25 39.71
C LEU A 304 -18.29 -0.34 38.78
N SER A 305 -19.42 0.21 39.23
CA SER A 305 -20.20 1.16 38.44
C SER A 305 -19.56 2.55 38.37
N GLU A 306 -18.95 3.01 39.46
CA GLU A 306 -18.14 4.25 39.49
C GLU A 306 -16.89 4.13 38.61
N GLU A 307 -16.16 3.01 38.71
CA GLU A 307 -14.98 2.74 37.87
C GLU A 307 -15.33 2.73 36.37
N ARG A 308 -16.47 2.12 36.00
CA ARG A 308 -16.96 2.16 34.61
C ARG A 308 -17.37 3.57 34.17
N LEU A 309 -18.01 4.35 35.03
CA LEU A 309 -18.38 5.74 34.73
C LEU A 309 -17.12 6.60 34.49
N GLN A 310 -16.12 6.50 35.36
CA GLN A 310 -14.84 7.20 35.19
C GLN A 310 -14.09 6.77 33.92
N GLN A 311 -14.17 5.50 33.51
CA GLN A 311 -13.63 5.05 32.22
C GLN A 311 -14.41 5.64 31.04
N GLU A 312 -15.74 5.67 31.12
CA GLU A 312 -16.59 6.26 30.08
C GLU A 312 -16.34 7.77 29.92
N GLU A 313 -16.15 8.50 31.01
CA GLU A 313 -15.76 9.92 31.00
C GLU A 313 -14.36 10.15 30.41
N LYS A 314 -13.37 9.33 30.77
CA LYS A 314 -12.01 9.39 30.18
C LYS A 314 -12.04 9.09 28.68
N LEU A 315 -12.88 8.15 28.23
CA LEU A 315 -13.06 7.85 26.81
C LEU A 315 -13.76 9.00 26.08
N LYS A 316 -14.82 9.59 26.65
CA LYS A 316 -15.49 10.79 26.08
C LYS A 316 -14.52 11.96 25.93
N ALA A 317 -13.74 12.27 26.96
CA ALA A 317 -12.74 13.33 26.92
C ALA A 317 -11.69 13.06 25.82
N ARG A 318 -11.18 11.82 25.70
CA ARG A 318 -10.23 11.46 24.64
C ARG A 318 -10.83 11.54 23.23
N VAL A 319 -12.10 11.14 23.07
CA VAL A 319 -12.82 11.29 21.79
C VAL A 319 -13.01 12.77 21.44
N GLN A 320 -13.30 13.63 22.42
CA GLN A 320 -13.37 15.08 22.19
C GLN A 320 -12.03 15.64 21.72
N CYS A 321 -10.92 15.35 22.43
CA CYS A 321 -9.59 15.81 22.01
C CYS A 321 -9.24 15.34 20.59
N LEU A 322 -9.55 14.08 20.23
CA LEU A 322 -9.32 13.55 18.88
C LEU A 322 -10.21 14.23 17.80
N MET A 323 -11.41 14.70 18.15
CA MET A 323 -12.24 15.50 17.24
C MET A 323 -11.67 16.92 17.05
N GLU A 324 -11.14 17.54 18.11
CA GLU A 324 -10.48 18.85 18.07
C GLU A 324 -9.17 18.80 17.27
N GLU A 325 -8.32 17.79 17.51
CA GLU A 325 -7.13 17.50 16.70
C GLU A 325 -7.47 17.24 15.23
N LYS A 326 -8.52 16.46 14.95
CA LYS A 326 -9.00 16.21 13.58
C LYS A 326 -9.46 17.50 12.89
N ALA A 327 -10.20 18.36 13.59
CA ALA A 327 -10.65 19.63 13.04
C ALA A 327 -9.47 20.58 12.72
N ALA A 328 -8.48 20.66 13.61
CA ALA A 328 -7.26 21.45 13.37
C ALA A 328 -6.42 20.90 12.21
N LEU A 329 -6.35 19.57 12.05
CA LEU A 329 -5.70 18.94 10.88
C LEU A 329 -6.47 19.20 9.58
N GLU A 330 -7.80 19.14 9.59
CA GLU A 330 -8.63 19.48 8.43
C GLU A 330 -8.47 20.96 8.04
N GLU A 331 -8.46 21.88 9.00
CA GLU A 331 -8.14 23.29 8.76
C GLU A 331 -6.74 23.46 8.16
N SER A 332 -5.71 22.87 8.76
CA SER A 332 -4.33 22.92 8.25
C SER A 332 -4.20 22.36 6.83
N ILE A 333 -4.92 21.27 6.50
CA ILE A 333 -4.94 20.70 5.15
C ILE A 333 -5.63 21.66 4.15
N THR A 334 -6.72 22.32 4.54
CA THR A 334 -7.36 23.33 3.66
C THR A 334 -6.48 24.55 3.46
N GLN A 335 -5.79 25.02 4.50
CA GLN A 335 -4.88 26.15 4.41
C GLN A 335 -3.68 25.84 3.50
N GLU A 336 -3.05 24.68 3.66
CA GLU A 336 -1.91 24.29 2.82
C GLU A 336 -2.32 24.02 1.37
N LYS A 337 -3.50 23.44 1.15
CA LYS A 337 -4.10 23.30 -0.20
C LYS A 337 -4.33 24.65 -0.87
N ASN A 338 -4.73 25.68 -0.12
CA ASN A 338 -4.89 27.03 -0.65
C ASN A 338 -3.54 27.66 -0.99
N ARG A 339 -2.53 27.57 -0.09
CA ARG A 339 -1.15 28.03 -0.39
C ARG A 339 -0.58 27.36 -1.65
N ALA A 340 -0.74 26.04 -1.78
CA ALA A 340 -0.27 25.29 -2.95
C ALA A 340 -0.98 25.72 -4.24
N LYS A 341 -2.27 26.08 -4.17
CA LYS A 341 -3.03 26.64 -5.30
C LYS A 341 -2.57 28.05 -5.67
N GLU A 342 -2.32 28.91 -4.68
CA GLU A 342 -1.79 30.26 -4.88
C GLU A 342 -0.39 30.22 -5.53
N ALA A 343 0.50 29.38 -5.01
CA ALA A 343 1.83 29.16 -5.59
C ALA A 343 1.78 28.61 -7.02
N LEU A 344 0.86 27.68 -7.32
CA LEU A 344 0.65 27.16 -8.67
C LEU A 344 0.12 28.26 -9.62
N GLU A 345 -0.79 29.11 -9.17
CA GLU A 345 -1.28 30.25 -9.95
C GLU A 345 -0.20 31.33 -10.16
N GLU A 346 0.74 31.51 -9.23
CA GLU A 346 1.91 32.37 -9.44
C GLU A 346 2.88 31.78 -10.47
N GLU A 347 3.23 30.50 -10.37
CA GLU A 347 4.11 29.85 -11.35
C GLU A 347 3.48 29.79 -12.75
N GLN A 348 2.16 29.60 -12.86
CA GLN A 348 1.45 29.72 -14.15
C GLN A 348 1.55 31.14 -14.74
N LYS A 349 1.45 32.20 -13.92
CA LYS A 349 1.64 33.59 -14.38
C LYS A 349 3.08 33.84 -14.81
N ARG A 350 4.07 33.35 -14.04
CA ARG A 350 5.51 33.45 -14.37
C ARG A 350 5.85 32.71 -15.66
N ALA A 351 5.31 31.51 -15.86
CA ALA A 351 5.45 30.75 -17.11
C ALA A 351 4.84 31.49 -18.30
N GLN A 352 3.63 32.05 -18.16
CA GLN A 352 3.00 32.83 -19.23
C GLN A 352 3.79 34.10 -19.56
N GLU A 353 4.31 34.83 -18.55
CA GLU A 353 5.20 35.97 -18.77
C GLU A 353 6.50 35.59 -19.50
N LEU A 354 7.07 34.42 -19.23
CA LEU A 354 8.26 33.92 -19.92
C LEU A 354 7.96 33.55 -21.37
N GLU A 355 6.82 32.91 -21.64
CA GLU A 355 6.36 32.63 -23.01
C GLU A 355 6.08 33.92 -23.79
N ASP A 356 5.45 34.91 -23.16
CA ASP A 356 5.24 36.27 -23.72
C ASP A 356 6.56 36.98 -24.04
N ARG A 357 7.59 36.82 -23.18
CA ARG A 357 8.93 37.37 -23.45
C ARG A 357 9.62 36.62 -24.59
N LEU A 358 9.53 35.30 -24.62
CA LEU A 358 10.21 34.45 -25.62
C LEU A 358 9.58 34.63 -27.02
N THR A 359 8.26 34.72 -27.12
CA THR A 359 7.55 35.05 -28.37
C THR A 359 7.92 36.44 -28.90
N ARG A 360 7.97 37.46 -28.02
CA ARG A 360 8.45 38.82 -28.38
C ARG A 360 9.91 38.81 -28.85
N GLN A 361 10.80 38.10 -28.15
CA GLN A 361 12.20 37.94 -28.55
C GLN A 361 12.33 37.23 -29.91
N LYS A 362 11.59 36.14 -30.13
CA LYS A 362 11.57 35.44 -31.42
C LYS A 362 11.12 36.37 -32.55
N LYS A 363 10.04 37.14 -32.36
CA LYS A 363 9.55 38.10 -33.35
C LYS A 363 10.59 39.19 -33.66
N ALA A 364 11.25 39.75 -32.64
CA ALA A 364 12.32 40.73 -32.82
C ALA A 364 13.55 40.15 -33.56
N LEU A 365 13.89 38.87 -33.32
CA LEU A 365 14.93 38.16 -34.06
C LEU A 365 14.53 37.90 -35.52
N GLU A 366 13.30 37.48 -35.79
CA GLU A 366 12.78 37.29 -37.15
C GLU A 366 12.73 38.61 -37.95
N GLU A 367 12.36 39.72 -37.30
CA GLU A 367 12.43 41.07 -37.88
C GLU A 367 13.88 41.50 -38.15
N THR A 368 14.80 41.27 -37.21
CA THR A 368 16.23 41.57 -37.36
C THR A 368 16.87 40.76 -38.50
N ILE A 369 16.60 39.46 -38.57
CA ILE A 369 17.06 38.56 -39.64
C ILE A 369 16.50 39.00 -40.99
N SER A 370 15.24 39.43 -41.03
CA SER A 370 14.61 39.93 -42.26
C SER A 370 15.23 41.25 -42.73
N GLN A 371 15.53 42.17 -41.81
CA GLN A 371 16.20 43.43 -42.12
C GLN A 371 17.65 43.21 -42.57
N GLU A 372 18.41 42.34 -41.91
CA GLU A 372 19.79 42.06 -42.30
C GLU A 372 19.85 41.31 -43.64
N LYS A 373 18.85 40.46 -43.93
CA LYS A 373 18.66 39.84 -45.25
C LYS A 373 18.34 40.87 -46.35
N SER A 374 17.61 41.94 -46.06
CA SER A 374 17.38 43.02 -47.05
C SER A 374 18.67 43.81 -47.29
N ARG A 375 19.36 44.24 -46.23
CA ARG A 375 20.68 44.91 -46.32
C ARG A 375 21.69 44.08 -47.11
N ALA A 376 21.77 42.78 -46.84
CA ALA A 376 22.68 41.87 -47.57
C ALA A 376 22.31 41.74 -49.06
N LYS A 377 21.01 41.76 -49.40
CA LYS A 377 20.53 41.76 -50.79
C LYS A 377 20.84 43.10 -51.48
N GLU A 378 20.57 44.23 -50.84
CA GLU A 378 20.89 45.57 -51.33
C GLU A 378 22.41 45.74 -51.55
N ALA A 379 23.23 45.24 -50.62
CA ALA A 379 24.68 45.23 -50.75
C ALA A 379 25.15 44.33 -51.91
N LEU A 380 24.56 43.15 -52.10
CA LEU A 380 24.85 42.25 -53.22
C LEU A 380 24.50 42.89 -54.56
N GLU A 381 23.30 43.49 -54.69
CA GLU A 381 22.84 44.19 -55.89
C GLU A 381 23.73 45.42 -56.19
N GLY A 382 24.18 46.12 -55.16
CA GLY A 382 25.16 47.20 -55.27
C GLY A 382 26.56 46.74 -55.71
N GLN A 383 26.99 45.53 -55.36
CA GLN A 383 28.24 44.95 -55.88
C GLN A 383 28.08 44.41 -57.30
N GLN A 384 26.97 43.75 -57.62
CA GLN A 384 26.63 43.32 -58.99
C GLN A 384 26.61 44.53 -59.96
N SER A 385 26.02 45.65 -59.53
CA SER A 385 26.01 46.90 -60.31
C SER A 385 27.43 47.42 -60.59
N LYS A 386 28.34 47.35 -59.60
CA LYS A 386 29.76 47.73 -59.77
C LYS A 386 30.52 46.77 -60.68
N VAL A 387 30.26 45.46 -60.58
CA VAL A 387 30.82 44.46 -61.50
C VAL A 387 30.37 44.77 -62.93
N GLN A 388 29.08 45.05 -63.15
CA GLN A 388 28.57 45.42 -64.46
C GLN A 388 29.19 46.72 -64.99
N GLU A 389 29.41 47.72 -64.13
CA GLU A 389 30.13 48.95 -64.52
C GLU A 389 31.59 48.67 -64.92
N LEU A 390 32.28 47.78 -64.19
CA LEU A 390 33.65 47.37 -64.50
C LEU A 390 33.73 46.55 -65.80
N GLU A 391 32.77 45.65 -66.05
CA GLU A 391 32.64 44.91 -67.31
C GLU A 391 32.40 45.86 -68.49
N ASN A 392 31.54 46.86 -68.33
CA ASN A 392 31.28 47.88 -69.34
C ASN A 392 32.53 48.74 -69.61
N ARG A 393 33.24 49.16 -68.55
CA ARG A 393 34.52 49.89 -68.66
C ARG A 393 35.60 49.06 -69.37
N LEU A 394 35.71 47.77 -69.05
CA LEU A 394 36.70 46.87 -69.64
C LEU A 394 36.36 46.54 -71.11
N THR A 395 35.08 46.41 -71.43
CA THR A 395 34.58 46.29 -72.81
C THR A 395 34.93 47.55 -73.63
N HIS A 396 34.68 48.73 -73.08
CA HIS A 396 35.04 49.98 -73.74
C HIS A 396 36.57 50.15 -73.92
N GLN A 397 37.37 49.77 -72.92
CA GLN A 397 38.83 49.74 -73.06
C GLN A 397 39.29 48.79 -74.18
N LYS A 398 38.65 47.62 -74.31
CA LYS A 398 38.91 46.67 -75.41
C LYS A 398 38.57 47.29 -76.77
N GLU A 399 37.41 47.93 -76.92
CA GLU A 399 37.02 48.62 -78.17
C GLU A 399 38.03 49.73 -78.55
N VAL A 400 38.47 50.53 -77.57
CA VAL A 400 39.47 51.57 -77.77
C VAL A 400 40.80 50.97 -78.24
N LEU A 401 41.27 49.89 -77.61
CA LEU A 401 42.49 49.19 -78.02
C LEU A 401 42.37 48.55 -79.41
N GLU A 402 41.24 47.93 -79.75
CA GLU A 402 40.98 47.38 -81.08
C GLU A 402 40.94 48.48 -82.15
N SER A 403 40.33 49.64 -81.85
CA SER A 403 40.33 50.81 -82.75
C SER A 403 41.74 51.38 -82.97
N SER A 404 42.57 51.42 -81.92
CA SER A 404 43.96 51.87 -81.99
C SER A 404 44.84 50.92 -82.78
N MET A 405 44.69 49.60 -82.59
CA MET A 405 45.37 48.60 -83.41
C MET A 405 44.91 48.65 -84.87
N ALA A 406 43.63 48.90 -85.13
CA ALA A 406 43.11 49.09 -86.48
C ALA A 406 43.66 50.37 -87.15
N HIS A 407 43.89 51.44 -86.39
CA HIS A 407 44.54 52.66 -86.89
C HIS A 407 46.01 52.42 -87.26
N GLU A 408 46.83 51.87 -86.34
CA GLU A 408 48.24 51.59 -86.63
C GLU A 408 48.42 50.55 -87.74
N LYS A 409 47.55 49.53 -87.83
CA LYS A 409 47.54 48.56 -88.94
C LYS A 409 47.23 49.23 -90.30
N ARG A 410 46.41 50.29 -90.32
CA ARG A 410 46.07 51.05 -91.53
C ARG A 410 47.26 51.92 -91.97
N LYS A 411 47.83 52.68 -91.04
CA LYS A 411 49.05 53.50 -91.19
C LYS A 411 50.28 52.69 -91.64
N ALA A 412 50.49 51.50 -91.07
CA ALA A 412 51.55 50.58 -91.50
C ALA A 412 51.32 50.04 -92.93
N LYS A 413 50.06 49.81 -93.33
CA LYS A 413 49.72 49.38 -94.69
C LYS A 413 49.93 50.51 -95.71
N GLU A 414 49.63 51.75 -95.35
CA GLU A 414 49.90 52.94 -96.17
C GLU A 414 51.41 53.15 -96.37
N ALA A 415 52.21 53.03 -95.30
CA ALA A 415 53.67 53.07 -95.40
C ALA A 415 54.23 51.98 -96.33
N LEU A 416 53.78 50.73 -96.18
CA LEU A 416 54.15 49.61 -97.06
C LEU A 416 53.82 49.90 -98.54
N GLU A 417 52.67 50.51 -98.82
CA GLU A 417 52.26 50.85 -100.18
C GLU A 417 53.08 52.02 -100.77
N THR A 418 53.58 52.94 -99.94
CA THR A 418 54.55 53.96 -100.40
C THR A 418 55.93 53.38 -100.73
N GLU A 419 56.41 52.39 -99.98
CA GLU A 419 57.67 51.70 -100.31
C GLU A 419 57.54 50.85 -101.58
N LYS A 420 56.42 50.15 -101.79
CA LYS A 420 56.16 49.45 -103.06
C LYS A 420 56.28 50.35 -104.28
N ARG A 421 55.76 51.59 -104.22
CA ARG A 421 55.86 52.54 -105.33
C ARG A 421 57.31 52.91 -105.63
N LYS A 422 58.12 53.17 -104.60
CA LYS A 422 59.57 53.41 -104.77
C LYS A 422 60.29 52.20 -105.38
N VAL A 423 59.95 50.98 -104.96
CA VAL A 423 60.50 49.75 -105.55
C VAL A 423 60.11 49.65 -107.03
N GLN A 424 58.86 49.94 -107.38
CA GLN A 424 58.39 49.92 -108.78
C GLN A 424 59.11 50.95 -109.64
N ASP A 425 59.33 52.17 -109.15
CA ASP A 425 60.07 53.22 -109.86
C ASP A 425 61.55 52.85 -110.06
N LEU A 426 62.19 52.22 -109.07
CA LEU A 426 63.55 51.68 -109.20
C LEU A 426 63.62 50.52 -110.21
N GLU A 427 62.64 49.63 -110.23
CA GLU A 427 62.55 48.50 -111.15
C GLU A 427 62.33 48.97 -112.61
N ASN A 428 61.52 50.01 -112.80
CA ASN A 428 61.37 50.71 -114.08
C ASN A 428 62.70 51.33 -114.55
N HIS A 429 63.41 52.03 -113.67
CA HIS A 429 64.72 52.62 -114.00
C HIS A 429 65.77 51.56 -114.36
N LEU A 430 65.82 50.43 -113.64
CA LEU A 430 66.74 49.33 -113.93
C LEU A 430 66.47 48.70 -115.32
N THR A 431 65.20 48.55 -115.66
CA THR A 431 64.74 48.02 -116.95
C THR A 431 65.15 48.96 -118.10
N GLN A 432 64.96 50.27 -117.91
CA GLN A 432 65.35 51.29 -118.90
C GLN A 432 66.88 51.40 -119.07
N GLN A 433 67.65 51.21 -118.00
CA GLN A 433 69.11 51.13 -118.06
C GLN A 433 69.60 49.89 -118.82
N LYS A 434 68.89 48.76 -118.69
CA LYS A 434 69.19 47.52 -119.40
C LYS A 434 69.05 47.67 -120.91
N GLU A 435 67.93 48.21 -121.41
CA GLU A 435 67.69 48.38 -122.85
C GLU A 435 68.78 49.24 -123.52
N ILE A 436 69.23 50.31 -122.86
CA ILE A 436 70.32 51.17 -123.32
C ILE A 436 71.62 50.35 -123.49
N SER A 437 71.95 49.49 -122.53
CA SER A 437 73.14 48.63 -122.60
C SER A 437 73.05 47.58 -123.72
N GLU A 438 71.89 46.97 -123.93
CA GLU A 438 71.68 45.93 -124.95
C GLU A 438 71.74 46.53 -126.37
N SER A 439 71.24 47.76 -126.55
CA SER A 439 71.35 48.49 -127.83
C SER A 439 72.82 48.80 -128.21
N SER A 440 73.65 49.18 -127.24
CA SER A 440 75.08 49.46 -127.45
C SER A 440 75.87 48.19 -127.81
N ILE A 441 75.60 47.09 -127.10
CA ILE A 441 76.22 45.78 -127.38
C ILE A 441 75.83 45.27 -128.77
N ALA A 442 74.57 45.47 -129.21
CA ALA A 442 74.12 45.07 -130.54
C ALA A 442 74.86 45.81 -131.67
N TYR A 443 75.14 47.11 -131.50
CA TYR A 443 75.83 47.95 -132.49
C TYR A 443 77.27 47.47 -132.76
N GLU A 444 78.10 47.32 -131.72
CA GLU A 444 79.48 46.85 -131.88
C GLU A 444 79.55 45.38 -132.35
N LYS A 445 78.58 44.54 -131.97
CA LYS A 445 78.53 43.12 -132.37
C LYS A 445 78.31 42.91 -133.89
N ASN A 446 77.59 43.82 -134.55
CA ASN A 446 77.47 43.79 -136.02
C ASN A 446 78.72 44.33 -136.72
N LYS A 447 79.29 45.43 -136.19
CA LYS A 447 80.52 46.06 -136.69
C LYS A 447 81.73 45.11 -136.66
N ALA A 448 81.85 44.30 -135.60
CA ALA A 448 82.85 43.23 -135.51
C ALA A 448 82.63 42.10 -136.53
N LYS A 449 81.38 41.79 -136.89
CA LYS A 449 81.02 40.72 -137.83
C LYS A 449 81.48 41.02 -139.26
N GLU A 450 81.28 42.25 -139.73
CA GLU A 450 81.72 42.65 -141.08
C GLU A 450 83.25 42.68 -141.23
N ALA A 451 83.98 42.95 -140.14
CA ALA A 451 85.44 42.93 -140.16
C ALA A 451 85.98 41.50 -140.35
N ILE A 452 85.43 40.53 -139.61
CA ILE A 452 85.85 39.12 -139.67
C ILE A 452 85.60 38.52 -141.08
N GLU A 453 84.46 38.82 -141.69
CA GLU A 453 84.12 38.26 -143.01
C GLU A 453 84.96 38.86 -144.16
N LYS A 454 85.50 40.07 -143.98
CA LYS A 454 86.46 40.69 -144.92
C LYS A 454 87.86 40.08 -144.81
N GLU A 455 88.31 39.66 -143.62
CA GLU A 455 89.60 38.98 -143.47
C GLU A 455 89.55 37.50 -143.90
N LYS A 456 88.44 36.79 -143.65
CA LYS A 456 88.25 35.40 -144.14
C LYS A 456 88.51 35.26 -145.64
N LYS A 457 88.05 36.21 -146.45
CA LYS A 457 88.26 36.20 -147.91
C LYS A 457 89.72 36.45 -148.32
N LYS A 458 90.53 37.13 -147.51
CA LYS A 458 91.96 37.32 -147.78
C LYS A 458 92.80 36.10 -147.43
N VAL A 459 92.48 35.43 -146.32
CA VAL A 459 93.19 34.20 -145.89
C VAL A 459 93.06 33.13 -146.97
N GLN A 460 91.86 32.94 -147.54
CA GLN A 460 91.63 31.94 -148.57
C GLN A 460 92.46 32.14 -149.85
N ASP A 461 92.69 33.39 -150.27
CA ASP A 461 93.52 33.73 -151.43
C ASP A 461 95.03 33.58 -151.16
N LEU A 462 95.46 33.65 -149.89
CA LEU A 462 96.85 33.45 -149.49
C LEU A 462 97.20 31.96 -149.37
N GLU A 463 96.31 31.13 -148.83
CA GLU A 463 96.48 29.67 -148.80
C GLU A 463 96.69 29.10 -150.22
N ASN A 464 95.89 29.55 -151.20
CA ASN A 464 96.00 29.17 -152.61
C ASN A 464 97.29 29.63 -153.31
N ARG A 465 98.08 30.54 -152.71
CA ARG A 465 99.41 30.90 -153.22
C ARG A 465 100.51 30.05 -152.61
N ILE A 466 100.39 29.66 -151.34
CA ILE A 466 101.41 28.90 -150.61
C ILE A 466 101.56 27.48 -151.15
N THR A 467 100.46 26.81 -151.54
CA THR A 467 100.52 25.52 -152.24
C THR A 467 101.35 25.59 -153.52
N LYS A 468 101.28 26.70 -154.26
CA LYS A 468 101.97 26.86 -155.55
C LYS A 468 103.47 27.14 -155.41
N GLN A 469 103.89 27.83 -154.35
CA GLN A 469 105.32 28.01 -154.04
C GLN A 469 106.00 26.75 -153.53
N LYS A 470 105.22 25.75 -153.08
CA LYS A 470 105.72 24.46 -152.60
C LYS A 470 106.26 23.56 -153.73
N GLU A 471 105.87 23.82 -154.99
CA GLU A 471 106.23 23.00 -156.16
C GLU A 471 107.45 23.55 -156.93
N GLU A 472 107.78 24.85 -156.82
CA GLU A 472 108.97 25.44 -157.47
C GLU A 472 110.29 25.17 -156.73
N MET A 473 110.23 24.80 -155.44
CA MET A 473 111.42 24.73 -154.58
C MET A 473 112.24 23.45 -154.82
N ASP A 474 111.59 22.31 -155.05
CA ASP A 474 112.25 21.02 -155.30
C ASP A 474 113.08 21.01 -156.60
N LEU A 475 112.76 21.87 -157.57
CA LEU A 475 113.44 21.98 -158.87
C LEU A 475 114.69 22.87 -158.87
N LYS A 476 115.07 23.49 -157.73
CA LYS A 476 116.26 24.35 -157.64
C LYS A 476 117.42 23.79 -156.81
N MET A 477 117.16 22.91 -155.82
CA MET A 477 118.21 22.43 -154.92
C MET A 477 119.19 21.43 -155.59
N GLN A 478 118.76 20.72 -156.64
CA GLN A 478 119.60 19.81 -157.44
C GLN A 478 120.71 20.50 -158.30
N LYS A 479 121.14 21.71 -157.94
CA LYS A 479 122.17 22.48 -158.67
C LYS A 479 123.35 22.97 -157.82
N GLU A 480 123.33 22.82 -156.50
CA GLU A 480 124.40 23.35 -155.64
C GLU A 480 125.48 22.32 -155.26
N ASP A 481 125.22 21.01 -155.44
CA ASP A 481 126.19 19.89 -155.27
C ASP A 481 127.51 20.04 -156.08
N ILE A 482 127.56 20.99 -157.03
CA ILE A 482 128.70 21.22 -157.94
C ILE A 482 129.50 22.48 -157.55
N LEU A 483 129.07 23.28 -156.56
CA LEU A 483 129.90 24.35 -155.96
C LEU A 483 130.93 23.84 -154.92
N ASN A 484 130.95 22.52 -154.76
CA ASN A 484 131.98 21.67 -154.19
C ASN A 484 133.45 22.13 -154.48
N ASN A 485 134.36 21.84 -153.55
CA ASN A 485 135.84 21.90 -153.68
C ASN A 485 136.60 23.25 -153.64
N LYS A 486 136.01 24.42 -153.33
CA LYS A 486 136.75 25.72 -153.44
C LYS A 486 136.96 26.58 -152.19
N LEU A 487 136.67 26.09 -150.99
CA LEU A 487 137.05 26.77 -149.72
C LEU A 487 137.66 25.82 -148.67
N ASN A 488 138.31 24.73 -149.11
CA ASN A 488 139.03 23.82 -148.21
C ASN A 488 140.33 24.41 -147.63
N ASP A 489 140.83 25.51 -148.21
CA ASP A 489 142.20 26.00 -147.96
C ASP A 489 142.33 27.07 -146.86
N ALA A 490 141.23 27.42 -146.16
CA ALA A 490 141.25 28.36 -145.03
C ALA A 490 140.22 27.98 -143.95
N LEU A 491 140.47 27.07 -143.00
CA LEU A 491 141.75 26.64 -142.39
C LEU A 491 142.50 27.82 -141.75
N ALA A 492 142.92 27.67 -140.49
CA ALA A 492 143.50 28.73 -139.63
C ALA A 492 142.57 29.97 -139.51
N MET A 493 141.70 30.08 -138.51
CA MET A 493 141.98 29.81 -137.10
C MET A 493 140.89 28.92 -136.46
N LEU A 494 141.22 27.87 -135.69
CA LEU A 494 142.02 27.89 -134.45
C LEU A 494 141.26 28.69 -133.37
N GLU A 495 140.35 28.06 -132.63
CA GLU A 495 140.66 27.38 -131.36
C GLU A 495 140.89 28.36 -130.18
N LYS A 496 139.79 28.74 -129.46
CA LYS A 496 139.68 28.78 -127.96
C LYS A 496 138.32 29.33 -127.37
N ALA A 497 137.38 28.41 -127.07
CA ALA A 497 136.66 28.17 -125.77
C ALA A 497 135.55 29.10 -125.07
N GLN A 498 134.29 28.55 -124.85
CA GLN A 498 133.32 28.51 -123.63
C GLN A 498 132.11 29.58 -123.32
N LYS A 499 130.74 29.43 -122.86
CA LYS A 499 129.48 28.48 -122.56
C LYS A 499 127.95 29.11 -122.26
N THR A 500 126.67 28.46 -122.29
CA THR A 500 125.19 28.99 -121.92
C THR A 500 123.77 28.09 -121.79
N LYS A 501 122.57 28.44 -121.09
CA LYS A 501 120.97 28.24 -121.31
C LYS A 501 119.80 27.70 -120.24
N ILE A 502 118.39 27.80 -120.42
CA ILE A 502 117.10 27.76 -119.43
C ILE A 502 115.57 27.28 -119.89
N ALA A 503 114.41 27.07 -119.06
CA ALA A 503 112.90 26.64 -119.36
C ALA A 503 111.60 26.84 -118.32
N GLU A 504 110.23 26.49 -118.54
CA GLU A 504 108.88 26.81 -117.73
C GLU A 504 107.39 26.04 -117.93
N SER A 505 106.21 26.18 -117.11
CA SER A 505 104.62 26.03 -117.35
C SER A 505 103.44 25.45 -116.31
N LEU A 506 102.04 25.75 -116.33
CA LEU A 506 100.71 25.12 -115.64
C LEU A 506 99.25 25.92 -115.71
N LYS A 507 97.89 25.72 -115.28
CA LYS A 507 96.69 24.77 -114.79
C LYS A 507 95.12 25.33 -114.96
N ALA A 508 93.81 25.12 -114.42
CA ALA A 508 92.82 24.48 -113.34
C ALA A 508 91.16 24.34 -113.58
N GLU A 509 90.12 24.29 -112.60
CA GLU A 509 88.62 23.69 -112.63
C GLU A 509 87.24 24.28 -111.89
N ASN A 510 85.91 23.72 -111.94
CA ASN A 510 84.49 24.17 -111.31
C ASN A 510 83.10 23.21 -111.35
N LEU A 511 81.70 23.25 -111.00
CA LEU A 511 80.41 23.97 -110.35
C LEU A 511 79.02 23.02 -110.14
N THR A 512 77.60 23.10 -109.81
CA THR A 512 76.25 23.91 -109.43
C THR A 512 74.80 23.15 -109.01
N MET A 513 73.63 23.66 -108.36
CA MET A 513 72.09 23.16 -108.22
C MET A 513 70.93 23.98 -107.34
N LYS A 514 69.55 23.83 -106.94
CA LYS A 514 68.11 23.14 -107.15
C LYS A 514 66.81 23.42 -106.09
N LEU A 515 65.39 23.39 -106.35
CA LEU A 515 64.07 23.05 -105.45
C LEU A 515 62.53 23.75 -105.59
N ASN A 516 61.26 23.20 -105.19
CA ASN A 516 59.78 23.83 -105.01
C ASN A 516 58.43 23.02 -104.39
N GLU A 517 57.11 23.52 -104.17
CA GLU A 517 55.80 22.89 -103.46
C GLU A 517 54.15 23.18 -103.77
N THR A 518 53.03 23.09 -102.87
CA THR A 518 51.45 22.82 -103.03
C THR A 518 50.19 23.85 -102.82
N LEU A 519 48.90 23.54 -103.27
CA LEU A 519 47.52 24.07 -102.83
C LEU A 519 46.20 23.34 -103.38
N ALA A 520 45.13 23.04 -102.56
CA ALA A 520 43.64 23.05 -102.87
C ALA A 520 42.65 22.22 -101.94
N GLU A 521 41.62 22.83 -101.29
CA GLU A 521 40.45 22.18 -100.60
C GLU A 521 39.22 23.13 -100.49
N LEU A 522 37.95 22.63 -100.35
CA LEU A 522 36.78 23.45 -99.91
C LEU A 522 35.49 22.72 -99.41
N GLU A 523 34.96 21.71 -100.12
CA GLU A 523 33.49 21.52 -100.26
C GLU A 523 32.79 20.40 -99.42
N THR A 524 32.90 20.34 -98.07
CA THR A 524 32.04 19.40 -97.28
C THR A 524 31.73 19.74 -95.81
N ALA A 525 31.12 20.90 -95.53
CA ALA A 525 30.73 21.30 -94.17
C ALA A 525 29.37 20.71 -93.67
N LYS A 526 29.18 19.37 -93.64
CA LYS A 526 27.85 18.75 -93.38
C LYS A 526 27.72 17.84 -92.14
N THR A 527 28.78 17.21 -91.63
CA THR A 527 28.67 16.05 -90.72
C THR A 527 28.83 16.38 -89.22
N LYS A 528 28.07 17.35 -88.68
CA LYS A 528 28.12 17.74 -87.25
C LYS A 528 26.85 17.51 -86.43
N MET A 529 25.76 17.02 -87.03
CA MET A 529 24.44 17.01 -86.39
C MET A 529 24.12 15.77 -85.53
N ILE A 530 24.83 14.64 -85.72
CA ILE A 530 24.42 13.33 -85.17
C ILE A 530 24.99 13.02 -83.77
N MET A 531 26.15 13.58 -83.41
CA MET A 531 26.90 13.19 -82.19
C MET A 531 26.33 13.73 -80.86
N MET A 532 25.12 14.31 -80.85
CA MET A 532 24.56 15.01 -79.68
C MET A 532 23.49 14.19 -78.95
N GLU A 533 22.82 13.26 -79.62
CA GLU A 533 21.70 12.46 -79.07
C GLU A 533 22.17 11.44 -78.00
N GLU A 534 23.26 10.72 -78.28
CA GLU A 534 23.67 9.53 -77.52
C GLU A 534 24.18 9.81 -76.10
N ARG A 535 24.50 11.06 -75.76
CA ARG A 535 25.03 11.40 -74.42
C ARG A 535 23.98 11.45 -73.32
N MET A 536 22.71 11.68 -73.64
CA MET A 536 21.70 12.04 -72.63
C MET A 536 21.16 10.82 -71.86
N GLN A 537 21.06 9.65 -72.49
CA GLN A 537 20.46 8.46 -71.87
C GLN A 537 21.37 7.79 -70.82
N LEU A 538 22.69 7.95 -70.93
CA LEU A 538 23.65 7.19 -70.11
C LEU A 538 23.71 7.63 -68.63
N GLN A 539 23.18 8.81 -68.30
CA GLN A 539 23.26 9.38 -66.93
C GLN A 539 22.14 8.88 -66.01
N GLN A 540 20.99 8.46 -66.55
CA GLN A 540 19.77 8.23 -65.76
C GLN A 540 19.75 6.87 -65.04
N HIS A 541 20.41 5.84 -65.58
CA HIS A 541 20.48 4.51 -64.96
C HIS A 541 21.36 4.42 -63.70
N ARG A 542 22.23 5.39 -63.43
CA ARG A 542 23.26 5.28 -62.37
C ARG A 542 22.77 5.68 -60.96
N VAL A 543 21.54 6.19 -60.83
CA VAL A 543 21.01 6.70 -59.54
C VAL A 543 20.24 5.63 -58.75
N MET A 544 19.47 4.75 -59.40
CA MET A 544 18.60 3.79 -58.70
C MET A 544 19.35 2.73 -57.87
N ALA A 545 20.52 2.27 -58.35
CA ALA A 545 21.26 1.17 -57.71
C ALA A 545 21.91 1.53 -56.36
N LEU A 546 21.97 2.81 -55.98
CA LEU A 546 22.59 3.26 -54.73
C LEU A 546 21.60 3.40 -53.57
N GLN A 547 20.30 3.17 -53.81
CA GLN A 547 19.24 3.36 -52.82
C GLN A 547 19.01 2.11 -51.95
N GLU A 548 19.03 0.91 -52.56
CA GLU A 548 18.69 -0.36 -51.88
C GLU A 548 19.81 -0.86 -50.93
N GLU A 549 21.07 -0.56 -51.26
CA GLU A 549 22.23 -0.97 -50.44
C GLU A 549 22.30 -0.24 -49.08
N GLN A 550 21.64 0.92 -48.96
CA GLN A 550 21.60 1.72 -47.73
C GLN A 550 20.64 1.13 -46.67
N GLU A 551 19.55 0.47 -47.08
CA GLU A 551 18.57 -0.07 -46.12
C GLU A 551 19.03 -1.38 -45.48
N SER A 552 19.76 -2.22 -46.23
CA SER A 552 20.27 -3.51 -45.74
C SER A 552 21.21 -3.37 -44.52
N GLN A 553 22.14 -2.42 -44.58
CA GLN A 553 23.11 -2.17 -43.50
C GLN A 553 22.48 -1.70 -42.17
N LYS A 554 21.25 -1.18 -42.21
CA LYS A 554 20.53 -0.69 -41.03
C LYS A 554 20.12 -1.82 -40.08
N HIS A 555 19.76 -2.98 -40.63
CA HIS A 555 19.20 -4.11 -39.86
C HIS A 555 20.27 -4.92 -39.11
N GLU A 556 21.50 -4.96 -39.63
CA GLU A 556 22.67 -5.59 -38.97
C GLU A 556 22.95 -4.96 -37.58
N PHE A 557 22.82 -3.63 -37.47
CA PHE A 557 23.06 -2.91 -36.21
C PHE A 557 21.97 -3.16 -35.15
N GLU A 558 20.71 -3.34 -35.54
CA GLU A 558 19.61 -3.60 -34.59
C GLU A 558 19.80 -4.94 -33.86
N LYS A 559 20.37 -5.93 -34.55
CA LYS A 559 20.67 -7.27 -34.01
C LYS A 559 21.75 -7.21 -32.92
N GLN A 560 22.84 -6.48 -33.16
CA GLN A 560 23.94 -6.31 -32.19
C GLN A 560 23.47 -5.62 -30.89
N ILE A 561 22.53 -4.68 -30.99
CA ILE A 561 21.95 -3.98 -29.84
C ILE A 561 21.14 -4.93 -28.93
N MET A 562 20.51 -5.97 -29.48
CA MET A 562 19.83 -7.00 -28.66
C MET A 562 20.82 -7.88 -27.90
N GLU A 563 21.93 -8.29 -28.51
CA GLU A 563 22.94 -9.12 -27.85
C GLU A 563 23.60 -8.40 -26.67
N TYR A 564 23.90 -7.10 -26.79
CA TYR A 564 24.37 -6.29 -25.66
C TYR A 564 23.33 -6.15 -24.53
N LYS A 565 22.02 -6.08 -24.85
CA LYS A 565 20.96 -6.09 -23.83
C LYS A 565 20.92 -7.40 -23.03
N GLU A 566 21.04 -8.55 -23.69
CA GLU A 566 21.05 -9.85 -23.00
C GLU A 566 22.33 -10.04 -22.17
N GLN A 567 23.49 -9.57 -22.63
CA GLN A 567 24.70 -9.56 -21.81
C GLN A 567 24.53 -8.73 -20.52
N ILE A 568 23.92 -7.54 -20.59
CA ILE A 568 23.64 -6.72 -19.40
C ILE A 568 22.71 -7.46 -18.43
N LYS A 569 21.67 -8.13 -18.95
CA LYS A 569 20.74 -8.96 -18.18
C LYS A 569 21.46 -10.09 -17.43
N GLN A 570 22.32 -10.87 -18.10
CA GLN A 570 23.13 -11.94 -17.51
C GLN A 570 24.03 -11.45 -16.37
N HIS A 571 24.86 -10.42 -16.60
CA HIS A 571 25.71 -9.83 -15.55
C HIS A 571 24.89 -9.38 -14.33
N SER A 572 23.70 -8.83 -14.57
CA SER A 572 22.80 -8.36 -13.51
C SER A 572 22.15 -9.47 -12.67
N GLN A 573 22.28 -10.74 -13.07
CA GLN A 573 21.91 -11.92 -12.26
C GLN A 573 23.12 -12.49 -11.52
N THR A 574 24.32 -12.47 -12.13
CA THR A 574 25.58 -12.84 -11.45
C THR A 574 25.84 -11.97 -10.22
N ILE A 575 25.55 -10.66 -10.31
CA ILE A 575 25.68 -9.73 -9.18
C ILE A 575 24.78 -10.15 -8.01
N VAL A 576 23.51 -10.47 -8.24
CA VAL A 576 22.56 -10.89 -7.18
C VAL A 576 22.99 -12.20 -6.52
N SER A 577 23.52 -13.15 -7.28
CA SER A 577 24.08 -14.39 -6.73
C SER A 577 25.30 -14.15 -5.82
N LEU A 578 26.08 -13.10 -6.08
CA LEU A 578 27.18 -12.67 -5.22
C LEU A 578 26.69 -11.89 -3.99
N GLU A 579 25.66 -11.05 -4.12
CA GLU A 579 24.97 -10.35 -3.02
C GLU A 579 24.47 -11.36 -1.97
N GLU A 580 23.70 -12.37 -2.37
CA GLU A 580 23.21 -13.44 -1.47
C GLU A 580 24.34 -14.20 -0.77
N ARG A 581 25.46 -14.43 -1.47
CA ARG A 581 26.60 -15.17 -0.93
C ARG A 581 27.38 -14.34 0.09
N LEU A 582 27.44 -13.03 -0.09
CA LEU A 582 27.98 -12.08 0.88
C LEU A 582 27.10 -12.02 2.13
N GLN A 583 25.77 -11.97 1.96
CA GLN A 583 24.79 -11.97 3.06
C GLN A 583 24.91 -13.22 3.94
N LYS A 584 25.08 -14.42 3.34
CA LYS A 584 25.32 -15.68 4.07
C LYS A 584 26.64 -15.68 4.88
N VAL A 585 27.70 -15.02 4.38
CA VAL A 585 28.96 -14.86 5.12
C VAL A 585 28.80 -13.90 6.32
N THR A 586 28.06 -12.81 6.14
CA THR A 586 27.71 -11.87 7.23
C THR A 586 26.87 -12.55 8.31
N GLU A 587 25.94 -13.42 7.93
CA GLU A 587 25.09 -14.17 8.86
C GLU A 587 25.88 -15.23 9.65
N HIS A 588 26.91 -15.82 9.03
CA HIS A 588 27.84 -16.71 9.73
C HIS A 588 28.74 -15.96 10.73
N HIS A 589 29.13 -14.71 10.45
CA HIS A 589 29.81 -13.86 11.45
C HIS A 589 28.91 -13.57 12.65
N ARG A 590 27.65 -13.19 12.40
CA ARG A 590 26.65 -12.89 13.45
C ARG A 590 26.41 -14.09 14.39
N LYS A 591 26.54 -15.32 13.89
CA LYS A 591 26.50 -16.54 14.72
C LYS A 591 27.71 -16.68 15.66
N ILE A 592 28.92 -16.45 15.14
CA ILE A 592 30.16 -16.50 15.94
C ILE A 592 30.13 -15.44 17.04
N GLU A 593 29.60 -14.24 16.76
CA GLU A 593 29.40 -13.19 17.76
C GLU A 593 28.39 -13.59 18.85
N GLY A 594 27.33 -14.33 18.50
CA GLY A 594 26.38 -14.90 19.47
C GLY A 594 26.96 -16.01 20.35
N GLU A 595 27.84 -16.84 19.81
CA GLU A 595 28.57 -17.88 20.55
C GLU A 595 29.62 -17.28 21.50
N ILE A 596 30.22 -16.13 21.13
CA ILE A 596 31.08 -15.33 22.02
C ILE A 596 30.29 -14.65 23.15
N ALA A 597 29.03 -14.28 22.93
CA ALA A 597 28.16 -13.69 23.95
C ALA A 597 27.65 -14.73 24.96
N THR A 598 27.30 -15.94 24.51
CA THR A 598 26.72 -17.00 25.35
C THR A 598 27.75 -17.74 26.22
N LEU A 599 29.05 -17.56 25.94
CA LEU A 599 30.16 -17.96 26.82
C LEU A 599 30.50 -16.91 27.91
N LYS A 600 29.67 -15.87 28.11
CA LYS A 600 29.93 -14.78 29.07
C LYS A 600 28.92 -14.61 30.20
N ASP A 601 27.69 -15.12 30.06
CA ASP A 601 26.65 -15.07 31.09
C ASP A 601 26.07 -16.47 31.34
N ASN A 602 26.79 -17.29 32.12
CA ASN A 602 26.27 -18.53 32.69
C ASN A 602 26.79 -18.74 34.12
N ASP A 603 25.84 -19.01 35.02
CA ASP A 603 26.00 -19.53 36.39
C ASP A 603 26.61 -18.59 37.48
N PRO A 604 26.25 -18.80 38.77
CA PRO A 604 25.49 -17.73 39.46
C PRO A 604 25.88 -17.52 40.94
N GLU A 605 25.23 -16.57 41.64
CA GLU A 605 24.85 -16.81 43.05
C GLU A 605 23.71 -15.90 43.56
N ARG A 606 22.81 -16.52 44.35
CA ARG A 606 22.07 -16.04 45.54
C ARG A 606 21.72 -14.55 45.71
N ILE A 607 20.48 -14.30 46.15
CA ILE A 607 20.18 -13.92 47.55
C ILE A 607 18.68 -14.16 47.87
N TYR A 608 18.35 -14.13 49.17
CA TYR A 608 17.04 -14.31 49.82
C TYR A 608 15.89 -13.47 49.24
#